data_AF-A0A7V4TLQ3-F1
#
_entry.id   AF-A0A7V4TLQ3-F1
#
_cell.length_a   1.000
_cell.length_b   1.000
_cell.length_c   1.000
_cell.angle_alpha   90.00
_cell.angle_beta   90.00
_cell.angle_gamma   90.00
#
_symmetry.space_group_name_H-M   'P 1'
#
loop_
_entity.id
_entity.type
_entity.pdbx_description
1 polymer ?
#
loop_
_entity_poly.entity_id
_entity_poly.type
_entity_poly.pdbx_seq_one_letter_code
_entity_poly.pdbx_strand_id
1 'polypeptide(L)' 'MFLKFFYTLKEIGIPVSPTSFLVLQKALHQGIINSLDDFYTCARAILVKSEKYFDLYDQVFVHH' A
#
# COMPACT_ATOMS: atom_id res chain seq x y z
N MET A 1 1.38 10.14 -7.42
CA MET A 1 0.36 9.08 -7.24
C MET A 1 0.63 8.26 -5.98
N PHE A 2 1.70 7.45 -5.91
CA PHE A 2 1.97 6.58 -4.75
C PHE A 2 2.29 7.28 -3.43
N LEU A 3 2.92 8.46 -3.48
CA LEU A 3 3.19 9.25 -2.28
C LEU A 3 1.88 9.76 -1.64
N LYS A 4 0.90 10.17 -2.46
CA LYS A 4 -0.43 10.58 -1.99
C LYS A 4 -1.14 9.39 -1.34
N PHE A 5 -1.15 8.24 -2.01
CA PHE A 5 -1.68 6.99 -1.45
C PHE A 5 -1.05 6.64 -0.09
N PHE A 6 0.27 6.70 0.03
CA PHE A 6 0.97 6.45 1.30
C PHE A 6 0.54 7.41 2.41
N TYR A 7 0.44 8.71 2.13
CA TYR A 7 -0.02 9.69 3.12
C TYR A 7 -1.50 9.53 3.45
N THR A 8 -2.35 9.20 2.49
CA THR A 8 -3.77 8.89 2.75
C THR A 8 -3.91 7.72 3.71
N LEU A 9 -3.18 6.62 3.50
CA LEU A 9 -3.17 5.48 4.45
C LEU A 9 -2.71 5.91 5.85
N LYS A 10 -1.73 6.82 5.95
CA LYS A 10 -1.26 7.35 7.22
C LYS A 10 -2.32 8.23 7.90
N GLU A 11 -2.99 9.08 7.14
CA GLU A 11 -4.03 10.01 7.61
C GLU A 11 -5.24 9.26 8.17
N ILE A 12 -5.65 8.15 7.56
CA ILE A 12 -6.75 7.30 8.03
C ILE A 12 -6.34 6.35 9.19
N GLY A 13 -5.11 6.45 9.68
CA GLY A 13 -4.65 5.75 10.88
C GLY A 13 -3.97 4.40 10.66
N ILE A 14 -3.65 4.04 9.42
CA ILE A 14 -2.83 2.84 9.15
C ILE A 14 -1.36 3.16 9.46
N PRO A 15 -0.68 2.38 10.31
CA PRO A 15 0.71 2.64 10.72
C PRO A 15 1.70 2.21 9.63
N VAL A 16 1.69 2.94 8.52
CA VAL A 16 2.63 2.76 7.42
C VAL A 16 4.00 3.36 7.76
N SER A 17 5.09 2.69 7.34
CA SER A 17 6.45 3.16 7.59
C SER A 17 7.16 3.58 6.29
N PRO A 18 8.07 4.58 6.33
CA PRO A 18 8.87 4.94 5.16
C PRO A 18 9.63 3.75 4.57
N THR A 19 10.13 2.85 5.43
CA THR A 19 10.80 1.62 4.98
C THR A 19 9.88 0.72 4.17
N SER A 20 8.63 0.50 4.62
CA SER A 20 7.66 -0.30 3.84
C SER A 20 7.32 0.35 2.50
N PHE A 21 7.27 1.68 2.44
CA PHE A 21 7.05 2.40 1.20
C PHE A 21 8.21 2.21 0.20
N LEU A 22 9.46 2.27 0.67
CA LEU A 22 10.64 2.00 -0.16
C LEU A 22 10.65 0.55 -0.70
N VAL A 23 10.17 -0.41 0.10
CA VAL A 23 10.03 -1.80 -0.34
C VAL A 23 9.00 -1.92 -1.47
N LEU A 24 7.86 -1.24 -1.36
CA LEU A 24 6.85 -1.22 -2.42
C LEU A 24 7.40 -0.59 -3.70
N GLN A 25 8.14 0.52 -3.58
CA GLN A 25 8.80 1.16 -4.72
C GLN A 25 9.84 0.25 -5.38
N LYS A 26 10.58 -0.54 -4.58
CA LYS A 26 11.51 -1.54 -5.11
C LYS A 26 10.78 -2.64 -5.88
N ALA A 27 9.67 -3.15 -5.37
CA ALA A 27 8.88 -4.19 -6.05
C ALA A 27 8.31 -3.69 -7.40
N LEU A 28 7.84 -2.44 -7.45
CA LEU A 28 7.44 -1.76 -8.69
C LEU A 28 8.62 -1.63 -9.65
N HIS A 29 9.77 -1.16 -9.17
CA HIS A 29 10.97 -1.00 -10.00
C HIS A 29 11.48 -2.33 -10.58
N GLN A 30 11.32 -3.42 -9.84
CA GLN A 30 11.70 -4.77 -10.29
C GLN A 30 10.72 -5.40 -11.28
N GLY A 31 9.60 -4.74 -11.60
CA GLY A 31 8.60 -5.30 -12.52
C GLY A 31 7.87 -6.52 -11.97
N ILE A 32 7.84 -6.69 -10.64
CA ILE A 32 7.12 -7.81 -9.99
C ILE A 32 5.61 -7.56 -10.04
N ILE A 33 5.22 -6.29 -9.98
CA ILE A 33 3.83 -5.83 -10.02
C ILE A 33 3.51 -5.48 -11.47
N ASN A 34 2.66 -6.29 -12.11
CA ASN A 34 2.33 -6.13 -13.54
C ASN A 34 0.87 -5.77 -13.79
N SER A 35 0.02 -5.92 -12.77
CA SER A 35 -1.40 -5.60 -12.82
C SER A 35 -1.85 -4.78 -11.60
N LEU A 36 -3.07 -4.25 -11.68
CA LEU A 36 -3.71 -3.57 -10.55
C LEU A 36 -3.94 -4.53 -9.37
N ASP A 37 -4.32 -5.78 -9.65
CA ASP A 37 -4.53 -6.83 -8.65
C ASP A 37 -3.22 -7.22 -7.93
N ASP A 38 -2.11 -7.27 -8.68
CA ASP A 38 -0.78 -7.46 -8.10
C ASP A 38 -0.43 -6.27 -7.20
N PHE A 39 -0.72 -5.05 -7.66
CA PHE A 39 -0.44 -3.85 -6.88
C PHE A 39 -1.24 -3.84 -5.59
N TYR A 40 -2.55 -4.14 -5.64
CA TYR A 40 -3.41 -4.29 -4.47
C TYR A 40 -2.83 -5.29 -3.47
N THR A 41 -2.50 -6.50 -3.94
CA THR A 41 -2.02 -7.58 -3.10
C THR A 41 -0.66 -7.25 -2.47
N CYS A 42 0.30 -6.79 -3.29
CA CYS A 42 1.64 -6.44 -2.84
C CYS A 42 1.63 -5.22 -1.92
N ALA A 43 0.88 -4.16 -2.25
CA ALA A 43 0.83 -2.97 -1.42
C ALA A 43 0.15 -3.26 -0.08
N ARG A 44 -0.92 -4.07 -0.03
CA ARG A 44 -1.51 -4.50 1.25
C ARG A 44 -0.50 -5.29 2.09
N ALA A 45 0.16 -6.29 1.50
CA ALA A 45 1.14 -7.13 2.20
C ALA A 45 2.37 -6.35 2.69
N ILE A 46 2.83 -5.37 1.92
CA ILE A 46 4.03 -4.58 2.24
C ILE A 46 3.71 -3.45 3.23
N LEU A 47 2.62 -2.73 3.05
CA LEU A 47 2.30 -1.52 3.82
C LEU A 47 1.50 -1.81 5.10
N VAL A 48 0.67 -2.84 5.11
CA VAL A 48 -0.25 -3.13 6.22
C VAL A 48 0.30 -4.27 7.10
N LYS A 49 0.68 -3.96 8.34
CA LYS A 49 1.35 -4.90 9.26
C LYS A 49 0.42 -5.70 10.16
N SER A 50 -0.86 -5.39 10.15
CA SER A 50 -1.86 -6.07 10.95
C SER A 50 -3.18 -6.11 10.18
N GLU A 51 -3.80 -7.28 10.18
CA GLU A 51 -5.10 -7.55 9.54
C GLU A 51 -6.22 -6.63 10.02
N LYS A 52 -6.12 -6.07 11.23
CA LYS A 52 -7.11 -5.11 11.76
C LYS A 52 -7.29 -3.85 10.91
N TYR A 53 -6.36 -3.59 9.99
CA TYR A 53 -6.38 -2.45 9.07
C TYR A 53 -6.78 -2.83 7.63
N PHE A 54 -7.11 -4.09 7.36
CA PHE A 54 -7.43 -4.53 6.00
C PHE A 54 -8.67 -3.81 5.45
N ASP A 55 -9.74 -3.70 6.24
CA ASP A 55 -10.96 -3.00 5.80
C ASP A 55 -10.69 -1.54 5.43
N LEU A 56 -9.87 -0.85 6.24
CA LEU A 56 -9.49 0.54 6.01
C LEU A 56 -8.62 0.70 4.75
N TYR A 57 -7.69 -0.24 4.53
CA TYR A 57 -6.88 -0.27 3.32
C TYR A 57 -7.77 -0.48 2.08
N ASP A 58 -8.69 -1.45 2.15
CA ASP A 58 -9.59 -1.80 1.05
C ASP A 58 -10.48 -0.60 0.67
N GLN A 59 -11.02 0.12 1.65
CA GLN A 59 -11.77 1.37 1.41
C GLN A 59 -10.91 2.42 0.69
N VAL A 60 -9.69 2.69 1.18
CA VAL A 60 -8.81 3.68 0.54
C VAL A 60 -8.43 3.27 -0.88
N PHE A 61 -8.19 1.98 -1.10
CA PHE A 61 -7.81 1.47 -2.41
C PHE A 61 -8.93 1.59 -3.44
N VAL A 62 -10.19 1.36 -3.05
CA VAL A 62 -11.35 1.52 -3.95
C VAL A 62 -11.59 2.99 -4.33
N HIS A 63 -11.24 3.92 -3.44
CA HIS A 63 -11.43 5.37 -3.65
C HIS A 63 -10.29 6.06 -4.41
N HIS A 64 -9.24 5.34 -4.84
CA HIS A 64 -8.04 5.91 -5.47
C HIS A 64 -7.74 5.33 -6.85
#